data_AF-A0A349B343-F1
#
_entry.id   AF-A0A349B343-F1
#
_cell.length_a   1.000
_cell.length_b   1.000
_cell.length_c   1.000
_cell.angle_alpha   90.00
_cell.angle_beta   90.00
_cell.angle_gamma   90.00
#
_symmetry.space_group_name_H-M   'P 1'
#
loop_
_entity.id
_entity.type
_entity.pdbx_description
1 polymer ?
#
loop_
_entity_poly.entity_id
_entity_poly.type
_entity_poly.pdbx_seq_one_letter_code
_entity_poly.pdbx_strand_id
1 'polypeptide(L)'
;MNLNPPGEHELLIFWVGLVVVVALARGLGLVARKVGQPAVIGELAAGIVLGPSVLGRLAPDAFEWLFPADDVQTAMLFTVAWLGVVMLLVVTGYET
;
A
#
# COMPACT_ATOMS: atom_id res chain seq x y z
N MET A 1 -11.99 -21.42 11.88
CA MET A 1 -11.04 -20.59 11.13
C MET A 1 -10.08 -21.55 10.45
N ASN A 2 -10.30 -21.87 9.17
CA ASN A 2 -9.40 -22.77 8.44
C ASN A 2 -8.09 -22.02 8.21
N LEU A 3 -7.05 -22.37 8.97
CA LEU A 3 -5.69 -21.84 8.77
C LEU A 3 -5.08 -22.57 7.57
N ASN A 4 -5.54 -22.26 6.37
CA ASN A 4 -4.85 -22.70 5.17
C ASN A 4 -3.67 -21.73 4.95
N PRO A 5 -2.42 -22.20 4.90
CA PRO A 5 -1.29 -21.32 4.60
C PRO A 5 -1.48 -20.71 3.21
N PRO A 6 -1.11 -19.43 3.02
CA PRO A 6 -1.24 -18.78 1.73
C PRO A 6 -0.39 -19.50 0.68
N GLY A 7 -0.95 -19.61 -0.53
CA GLY A 7 -0.25 -20.24 -1.65
C GLY A 7 0.97 -19.41 -2.10
N GLU A 8 1.92 -20.04 -2.79
CA GLU A 8 3.10 -19.35 -3.35
C GLU A 8 2.72 -18.19 -4.26
N HIS A 9 1.62 -18.33 -5.00
CA HIS A 9 1.08 -17.28 -5.88
C HIS A 9 0.55 -16.07 -5.10
N GLU A 10 -0.18 -16.30 -4.00
CA GLU A 10 -0.71 -15.24 -3.14
C GLU A 10 0.43 -14.45 -2.49
N LEU A 11 1.47 -15.15 -2.02
CA LEU A 11 2.68 -14.53 -1.49
C LEU A 11 3.38 -13.66 -2.53
N LEU A 12 3.48 -14.14 -3.78
CA LEU A 12 4.10 -13.38 -4.86
C LEU A 12 3.31 -12.09 -5.14
N ILE A 13 1.99 -12.18 -5.29
CA ILE A 13 1.15 -10.99 -5.55
C ILE A 13 1.24 -10.03 -4.36
N PHE A 14 1.22 -10.53 -3.12
CA PHE A 14 1.40 -9.70 -1.92
C PHE A 14 2.71 -8.91 -1.95
N TRP A 15 3.85 -9.57 -2.22
CA TRP A 15 5.15 -8.90 -2.28
C TRP A 15 5.22 -7.88 -3.41
N VAL A 16 4.67 -8.21 -4.58
CA VAL A 16 4.59 -7.28 -5.71
C VAL A 16 3.73 -6.06 -5.34
N GLY A 17 2.53 -6.28 -4.79
CA GLY A 17 1.65 -5.22 -4.32
C GLY A 17 2.32 -4.32 -3.28
N LEU A 18 3.00 -4.90 -2.30
CA LEU A 18 3.73 -4.15 -1.27
C LEU A 18 4.85 -3.30 -1.87
N VAL A 19 5.65 -3.87 -2.79
CA VAL A 19 6.72 -3.14 -3.48
C VAL A 19 6.14 -2.00 -4.31
N VAL A 20 5.05 -2.23 -5.05
CA VAL A 20 4.40 -1.20 -5.87
C VAL A 20 3.88 -0.05 -5.00
N VAL A 21 3.21 -0.36 -3.88
CA VAL A 21 2.71 0.66 -2.94
C VAL A 21 3.86 1.48 -2.37
N VAL A 22 4.91 0.83 -1.85
CA VAL A 22 6.05 1.53 -1.23
C VAL A 22 6.83 2.33 -2.28
N ALA A 23 7.07 1.77 -3.47
CA ALA A 23 7.80 2.44 -4.53
C ALA A 23 7.06 3.67 -5.03
N LEU A 24 5.74 3.57 -5.24
CA LEU A 24 4.95 4.71 -5.70
C LEU A 24 4.80 5.77 -4.62
N ALA A 25 4.53 5.38 -3.37
CA ALA A 25 4.44 6.31 -2.24
C ALA A 25 5.74 7.09 -2.05
N ARG A 26 6.90 6.41 -2.10
CA ARG A 26 8.21 7.08 -2.05
C ARG A 26 8.48 7.93 -3.27
N GLY A 27 8.18 7.43 -4.47
CA GLY A 27 8.38 8.16 -5.72
C GLY A 27 7.60 9.47 -5.73
N LEU A 28 6.31 9.42 -5.41
CA LEU A 28 5.45 10.60 -5.35
C LEU A 28 5.77 11.50 -4.15
N GLY A 29 6.16 10.94 -3.00
CA GLY A 29 6.64 11.71 -1.86
C GLY A 29 7.90 12.51 -2.17
N LEU A 30 8.83 11.94 -2.95
CA LEU A 30 10.01 12.65 -3.44
C LEU A 30 9.63 13.77 -4.44
N VAL A 31 8.67 13.51 -5.33
CA VAL A 31 8.14 14.54 -6.25
C VAL A 31 7.47 15.66 -5.47
N ALA A 32 6.65 15.35 -4.46
CA ALA A 32 6.00 16.34 -3.61
C ALA A 32 7.02 17.24 -2.91
N ARG A 33 8.07 16.65 -2.33
CA ARG A 33 9.18 17.40 -1.72
C ARG A 33 9.88 18.33 -2.71
N LYS A 34 10.08 17.89 -3.96
CA LYS A 34 10.69 18.72 -5.02
C LYS A 34 9.85 19.95 -5.38
N VAL A 35 8.52 19.87 -5.21
CA VAL A 35 7.59 20.98 -5.48
C VAL A 35 7.31 21.82 -4.21
N GLY A 36 8.02 21.55 -3.10
CA GLY A 36 7.85 22.28 -1.83
C GLY A 36 6.67 21.82 -0.98
N GLN A 37 6.05 20.69 -1.32
CA GLN A 37 4.98 20.08 -0.52
C GLN A 37 5.55 19.05 0.48
N PRO A 38 4.91 18.84 1.63
CA PRO A 38 5.24 17.74 2.53
C PRO A 38 5.15 16.38 1.81
N ALA A 39 6.03 15.43 2.14
CA ALA A 39 6.05 14.11 1.50
C ALA A 39 4.72 13.36 1.62
N VAL A 40 4.01 13.53 2.76
CA VAL A 40 2.72 12.88 3.01
C VAL A 40 1.69 13.17 1.92
N ILE A 41 1.76 14.34 1.27
CA ILE A 41 0.87 14.68 0.15
C ILE A 41 1.10 13.73 -1.04
N GLY A 42 2.35 13.41 -1.35
CA GLY A 42 2.71 12.47 -2.41
C GLY A 42 2.35 11.03 -2.05
N GLU A 43 2.50 10.65 -0.79
CA GLU A 43 2.12 9.32 -0.30
C GLU A 43 0.60 9.09 -0.37
N LEU A 44 -0.20 10.09 0.04
CA LEU A 44 -1.66 10.08 -0.10
C LEU A 44 -2.08 10.03 -1.57
N ALA A 45 -1.41 10.79 -2.44
CA ALA A 45 -1.65 10.74 -3.87
C ALA A 45 -1.36 9.35 -4.47
N ALA A 46 -0.30 8.65 -4.00
CA ALA A 46 -0.02 7.28 -4.41
C ALA A 46 -1.17 6.33 -4.07
N GLY A 47 -1.77 6.47 -2.88
CA GLY A 47 -2.96 5.71 -2.48
C GLY A 47 -4.16 5.98 -3.38
N ILE A 48 -4.39 7.24 -3.78
CA ILE A 48 -5.47 7.60 -4.72
C ILE A 48 -5.21 6.99 -6.10
N VAL A 49 -3.97 7.06 -6.59
CA VAL A 49 -3.57 6.54 -7.90
C VAL A 49 -3.71 5.02 -7.96
N LEU A 50 -3.23 4.29 -6.94
CA LEU A 50 -3.32 2.82 -6.87
C LEU A 50 -4.71 2.32 -6.46
N GLY A 51 -5.53 3.20 -5.89
CA GLY A 51 -6.87 2.85 -5.44
C GLY A 51 -7.86 2.60 -6.58
N PRO A 52 -9.06 2.10 -6.25
CA PRO A 52 -10.10 1.80 -7.23
C PRO A 52 -10.59 3.04 -7.99
N SER A 53 -10.42 4.24 -7.40
CA SER A 53 -10.84 5.51 -8.00
C SER A 53 -10.08 5.86 -9.28
N VAL A 54 -8.80 5.50 -9.38
CA VAL A 54 -7.93 5.83 -10.53
C VAL A 54 -7.50 4.56 -11.24
N LEU A 55 -6.67 3.72 -10.62
CA LEU A 55 -6.20 2.48 -11.25
C LEU A 55 -7.36 1.53 -11.57
N GLY A 56 -8.31 1.36 -10.64
CA GLY A 56 -9.49 0.52 -10.87
C GLY A 56 -10.41 1.00 -12.01
N ARG A 57 -10.38 2.29 -12.36
CA ARG A 57 -11.15 2.83 -13.50
C ARG A 57 -10.37 2.85 -14.81
N LEU A 58 -9.07 3.14 -14.75
CA LEU A 58 -8.22 3.25 -15.94
C LEU A 58 -7.76 1.89 -16.46
N ALA A 59 -7.48 0.95 -15.55
CA ALA A 59 -7.00 -0.38 -15.86
C ALA A 59 -7.57 -1.40 -14.85
N PRO A 60 -8.86 -1.77 -14.97
CA PRO A 60 -9.52 -2.68 -14.04
C PRO A 60 -8.82 -4.03 -13.95
N ASP A 61 -8.39 -4.61 -15.07
CA ASP A 61 -7.67 -5.90 -15.09
C ASP A 61 -6.34 -5.84 -14.32
N ALA A 62 -5.62 -4.73 -14.42
CA ALA A 62 -4.37 -4.54 -13.69
C ALA A 62 -4.62 -4.32 -12.19
N PHE A 63 -5.71 -3.63 -11.83
CA PHE A 63 -6.13 -3.46 -10.45
C PHE A 63 -6.52 -4.78 -9.81
N GLU A 64 -7.35 -5.60 -10.49
CA GLU A 64 -7.77 -6.91 -9.99
C GLU A 64 -6.60 -7.90 -9.88
N TRP A 65 -5.60 -7.80 -10.77
CA TRP A 65 -4.40 -8.63 -10.67
C TRP A 65 -3.46 -8.20 -9.53
N LEU A 66 -3.32 -6.89 -9.28
CA LEU A 66 -2.42 -6.37 -8.26
C LEU A 66 -3.04 -6.37 -6.84
N PHE A 67 -4.35 -6.13 -6.77
CA PHE A 67 -5.15 -6.16 -5.54
C PHE A 67 -6.40 -7.05 -5.72
N PRO A 68 -6.24 -8.37 -5.84
CA PRO A 68 -7.34 -9.32 -5.85
C PRO A 68 -8.30 -9.10 -4.68
N ALA A 69 -9.59 -9.28 -4.94
CA ALA A 69 -10.65 -9.21 -3.93
C ALA A 69 -10.68 -10.49 -3.05
N ASP A 70 -9.51 -10.91 -2.58
CA ASP A 70 -9.31 -12.05 -1.68
C ASP A 70 -9.10 -11.56 -0.24
N ASP A 71 -9.74 -12.26 0.70
CA ASP A 71 -9.72 -11.90 2.12
C ASP A 71 -8.32 -12.08 2.74
N VAL A 72 -7.58 -13.11 2.33
CA VAL A 72 -6.23 -13.40 2.86
C VAL A 72 -5.27 -12.29 2.40
N GLN A 73 -5.30 -11.94 1.12
CA GLN A 73 -4.43 -10.91 0.58
C GLN A 73 -4.70 -9.53 1.17
N THR A 74 -5.98 -9.19 1.31
CA THR A 74 -6.40 -7.95 1.97
C THR A 74 -5.91 -7.93 3.42
N ALA A 75 -6.11 -9.02 4.17
CA ALA A 75 -5.65 -9.13 5.56
C ALA A 75 -4.12 -9.00 5.71
N MET A 76 -3.34 -9.55 4.77
CA MET A 76 -1.88 -9.44 4.77
C MET A 76 -1.43 -7.98 4.61
N LEU A 77 -1.99 -7.24 3.65
CA LEU A 77 -1.69 -5.82 3.45
C LEU A 77 -2.13 -4.97 4.66
N PHE A 78 -3.33 -5.23 5.20
CA PHE A 78 -3.81 -4.55 6.40
C PHE A 78 -2.90 -4.80 7.61
N THR A 79 -2.38 -6.01 7.77
CA THR A 79 -1.44 -6.32 8.86
C THR A 79 -0.18 -5.47 8.77
N VAL A 80 0.39 -5.31 7.57
CA VAL A 80 1.54 -4.41 7.35
C VAL A 80 1.17 -2.95 7.61
N ALA A 81 0.00 -2.51 7.17
CA ALA A 81 -0.48 -1.15 7.40
C ALA A 81 -0.62 -0.86 8.91
N TRP A 82 -1.20 -1.78 9.68
CA TRP A 82 -1.32 -1.66 11.13
C TRP A 82 0.03 -1.62 11.82
N LEU A 83 0.99 -2.45 11.39
CA LEU A 83 2.36 -2.36 11.89
C LEU A 83 2.96 -0.99 11.61
N GLY A 84 2.78 -0.46 10.39
CA GLY A 84 3.23 0.89 10.03
C GLY A 84 2.60 1.98 10.90
N VAL A 85 1.29 1.90 11.16
CA VAL A 85 0.57 2.84 12.03
C VAL A 85 1.07 2.77 13.47
N VAL A 86 1.26 1.57 14.01
CA VAL A 86 1.82 1.40 15.37
C VAL A 86 3.22 2.02 15.45
N MET A 87 4.08 1.74 14.46
CA MET A 87 5.42 2.33 14.41
C MET A 87 5.37 3.86 14.30
N LEU A 88 4.46 4.41 13.49
CA LEU A 88 4.26 5.86 13.36
C LEU A 88 3.84 6.49 14.70
N LEU A 89 2.87 5.90 15.38
CA LEU A 89 2.38 6.40 16.67
C LEU A 89 3.46 6.34 17.75
N VAL A 90 4.25 5.27 17.78
CA VAL A 90 5.40 5.13 18.68
C VAL A 90 6.41 6.25 18.43
N VAL A 91 6.84 6.47 17.18
CA VAL A 91 7.80 7.53 16.84
C VAL A 91 7.27 8.91 17.22
N THR A 92 6.02 9.20 16.88
CA THR A 92 5.37 10.48 17.21
C THR A 92 5.32 10.70 18.73
N GLY A 93 5.05 9.65 19.51
CA GLY A 93 5.03 9.71 20.97
C GLY A 93 6.41 9.82 21.62
N TYR A 94 7.49 9.41 20.95
CA TYR A 94 8.88 9.64 21.42
C TYR A 94 9.36 11.07 21.19
N GLU A 95 8.77 11.79 20.23
CA GLU A 95 9.12 13.17 19.91
C GLU A 95 8.46 14.22 20.85
N THR A 96 7.66 13.77 21.82
CA THR A 96 7.00 14.59 22.86
C THR A 96 7.54 14.31 24.24
#